data_AF-A0A554IPJ5-F1
#
_entry.id   AF-A0A554IPJ5-F1
#
_cell.length_a   1.000
_cell.length_b   1.000
_cell.length_c   1.000
_cell.angle_alpha   90.00
_cell.angle_beta   90.00
_cell.angle_gamma   90.00
#
_symmetry.space_group_name_H-M   'P 1'
#
loop_
_entity.id
_entity.type
_entity.pdbx_description
1 polymer ?
#
loop_
_entity_poly.entity_id
_entity_poly.type
_entity_poly.pdbx_seq_one_letter_code
_entity_poly.pdbx_strand_id
1 'polypeptide(L)'
;MEGWGKKKLDEFRRSTPRSLLLLYYLCMTFGAHLSIAGGYEEALGRAAAIGANCLQIFSGNPRSFAGPPILSDAAAHSFCRRAAELGIQPIYFHAPYLVNLASEEPTGEASARLLVAELATAARLSLRGSIVHLGSFKGSEGAKKKRQYTL
;
A
#
# COMPACT_ATOMS: atom_id res chain seq x y z
N MET A 1 -17.09 27.06 -5.07
CA MET A 1 -15.96 26.83 -4.13
C MET A 1 -14.62 26.57 -4.85
N GLU A 2 -14.41 27.06 -6.08
CA GLU A 2 -13.29 26.62 -6.94
C GLU A 2 -12.06 27.55 -6.96
N GLY A 3 -12.03 28.65 -6.19
CA GLY A 3 -11.02 29.70 -6.34
C GLY A 3 -9.93 29.80 -5.27
N TRP A 4 -10.13 29.19 -4.10
CA TRP A 4 -9.27 29.47 -2.93
C TRP A 4 -7.91 28.76 -2.98
N GLY A 5 -7.88 27.51 -3.48
CA GLY A 5 -6.65 26.72 -3.59
C GLY A 5 -5.69 27.22 -4.67
N LYS A 6 -6.22 27.62 -5.83
CA LYS A 6 -5.40 28.08 -6.97
C LYS A 6 -4.62 29.36 -6.64
N LYS A 7 -5.28 30.35 -6.03
CA LYS A 7 -4.62 31.61 -5.64
C LYS A 7 -3.47 31.39 -4.66
N LYS A 8 -3.66 30.53 -3.64
CA LYS A 8 -2.61 30.20 -2.66
C LYS A 8 -1.44 29.44 -3.29
N LEU A 9 -1.70 28.51 -4.21
CA LEU A 9 -0.67 27.75 -4.92
C LEU A 9 0.15 28.65 -5.85
N ASP A 10 -0.49 29.56 -6.58
CA ASP A 10 0.19 30.50 -7.45
C ASP A 10 1.01 31.53 -6.66
N GLU A 11 0.50 31.99 -5.52
CA GLU A 11 1.22 32.88 -4.62
C GLU A 11 2.45 32.20 -4.01
N PHE A 12 2.31 30.96 -3.52
CA PHE A 12 3.43 30.14 -3.05
C PHE A 12 4.48 29.90 -4.14
N ARG A 13 4.03 29.62 -5.39
CA ARG A 13 4.92 29.43 -6.55
C ARG A 13 5.70 30.69 -6.92
N ARG A 14 5.12 31.86 -6.70
CA ARG A 14 5.75 33.16 -6.96
C ARG A 14 6.70 33.60 -5.85
N SER A 15 6.37 33.29 -4.59
CA SER A 15 7.15 33.75 -3.43
C SER A 15 8.29 32.80 -3.03
N THR A 16 8.26 31.55 -3.49
CA THR A 16 9.28 30.56 -3.15
C THR A 16 10.38 30.53 -4.23
N PRO A 17 11.67 30.57 -3.86
CA PRO A 17 12.76 30.37 -4.79
C PRO A 17 12.60 29.06 -5.59
N ARG A 18 12.91 29.09 -6.90
CA ARG A 18 12.81 27.91 -7.78
C ARG A 18 13.55 26.69 -7.23
N SER A 19 14.69 26.89 -6.57
CA SER A 19 15.46 25.82 -5.91
C SER A 19 14.70 25.15 -4.76
N LEU A 20 13.95 25.91 -3.97
CA LEU A 20 13.14 25.39 -2.87
C LEU A 20 11.84 24.72 -3.37
N LEU A 21 11.23 25.25 -4.43
CA LEU A 21 10.14 24.57 -5.13
C LEU A 21 10.60 23.24 -5.73
N LEU A 22 11.77 23.21 -6.35
CA LEU A 22 12.34 21.98 -6.90
C LEU A 22 12.61 20.96 -5.78
N LEU A 23 13.20 21.39 -4.67
CA LEU A 23 13.43 20.54 -3.49
C LEU A 23 12.12 20.02 -2.88
N TYR A 24 11.10 20.88 -2.81
CA TYR A 24 9.75 20.52 -2.36
C TYR A 24 9.11 19.49 -3.29
N TYR A 25 9.16 19.70 -4.61
CA TYR A 25 8.63 18.72 -5.56
C TYR A 25 9.43 17.41 -5.56
N LEU A 26 10.74 17.45 -5.27
CA LEU A 26 11.57 16.27 -5.10
C LEU A 26 11.27 15.50 -3.80
N CYS A 27 10.67 16.14 -2.78
CA CYS A 27 10.31 15.47 -1.53
C CYS A 27 8.86 14.98 -1.47
N MET A 28 8.02 15.36 -2.44
CA MET A 28 6.64 14.88 -2.52
C MET A 28 6.57 13.46 -3.08
N THR A 29 5.87 12.58 -2.38
CA THR A 29 5.54 11.25 -2.88
C THR A 29 4.19 11.26 -3.59
N PHE A 30 4.17 10.84 -4.84
CA PHE A 30 2.96 10.71 -5.65
C PHE A 30 2.98 9.37 -6.38
N GLY A 31 1.85 8.67 -6.33
CA GLY A 31 1.73 7.33 -6.86
C GLY A 31 0.30 6.87 -6.94
N ALA A 32 0.13 5.60 -7.31
CA ALA A 32 -1.17 4.99 -7.51
C ALA A 32 -1.18 3.53 -7.05
N HIS A 33 -2.39 2.98 -6.91
CA HIS A 33 -2.57 1.54 -6.79
C HIS A 33 -2.58 0.92 -8.19
N LEU A 34 -1.58 0.10 -8.53
CA LEU A 34 -1.42 -0.43 -9.88
C LEU A 34 -1.49 -1.96 -9.92
N SER A 35 -1.86 -2.49 -11.08
CA SER A 35 -1.97 -3.93 -11.30
C SER A 35 -0.61 -4.61 -11.30
N ILE A 36 -0.56 -5.81 -10.72
CA ILE A 36 0.58 -6.76 -10.79
C ILE A 36 0.39 -7.82 -11.88
N ALA A 37 -0.58 -7.65 -12.79
CA ALA A 37 -0.74 -8.56 -13.91
C ALA A 37 0.56 -8.64 -14.72
N GLY A 38 1.04 -9.86 -14.95
CA GLY A 38 2.35 -10.12 -15.56
C GLY A 38 3.52 -10.18 -14.58
N GLY A 39 3.32 -9.88 -13.29
CA GLY A 39 4.34 -9.92 -12.24
C GLY A 39 4.51 -8.59 -11.50
N TYR A 40 5.26 -8.59 -10.40
CA TYR A 40 5.49 -7.39 -9.60
C TYR A 40 6.31 -6.32 -10.33
N GLU A 41 7.29 -6.70 -11.15
CA GLU A 41 8.11 -5.74 -11.90
C GLU A 41 7.28 -4.95 -12.92
N GLU A 42 6.23 -5.55 -13.48
CA GLU A 42 5.32 -4.85 -14.39
C GLU A 42 4.62 -3.68 -13.71
N ALA A 43 4.34 -3.78 -12.41
CA ALA A 43 3.76 -2.67 -11.66
C ALA A 43 4.74 -1.50 -11.51
N LEU A 44 6.05 -1.77 -11.40
CA LEU A 44 7.09 -0.73 -11.41
C LEU A 44 7.15 -0.01 -12.76
N GLY A 45 7.10 -0.76 -13.86
CA GLY A 45 7.04 -0.19 -15.21
C GLY A 45 5.82 0.72 -15.40
N ARG A 46 4.66 0.28 -14.91
CA ARG A 46 3.42 1.08 -14.93
C ARG A 46 3.54 2.35 -14.09
N ALA A 47 4.15 2.27 -12.90
CA ALA A 47 4.39 3.44 -12.05
C ALA A 47 5.31 4.46 -12.73
N ALA A 48 6.42 4.00 -13.31
CA ALA A 48 7.33 4.85 -14.05
C ALA A 48 6.65 5.53 -15.25
N ALA A 49 5.79 4.81 -15.97
CA ALA A 49 5.07 5.34 -17.13
C ALA A 49 4.12 6.51 -16.78
N ILE A 50 3.63 6.58 -15.54
CA ILE A 50 2.78 7.68 -15.06
C ILE A 50 3.55 8.76 -14.27
N GLY A 51 4.89 8.66 -14.20
CA GLY A 51 5.72 9.58 -13.41
C GLY A 51 5.56 9.43 -11.90
N ALA A 52 5.11 8.27 -11.42
CA ALA A 52 4.98 7.99 -10.00
C ALA A 52 6.36 7.68 -9.38
N ASN A 53 6.54 8.12 -8.13
CA ASN A 53 7.72 7.80 -7.32
C ASN A 53 7.38 6.95 -6.09
N CYS A 54 6.11 6.63 -5.85
CA CYS A 54 5.67 5.64 -4.88
C CYS A 54 4.62 4.71 -5.49
N LEU A 55 4.39 3.56 -4.87
CA LEU A 55 3.54 2.51 -5.44
C LEU A 55 2.76 1.76 -4.37
N GLN A 56 1.50 1.45 -4.67
CA GLN A 56 0.72 0.48 -3.93
C GLN A 56 0.29 -0.66 -4.87
N ILE A 57 0.37 -1.90 -4.40
CA ILE A 57 0.00 -3.08 -5.18
C ILE A 57 -0.70 -4.11 -4.29
N PHE A 58 -1.46 -5.03 -4.88
CA PHE A 58 -1.84 -6.24 -4.15
C PHE A 58 -0.64 -7.19 -4.02
N SER A 59 -0.62 -7.99 -2.95
CA SER A 59 0.33 -9.09 -2.80
C SER A 59 -0.02 -10.30 -3.68
N GLY A 60 -1.29 -10.42 -4.11
CA GLY A 60 -1.76 -11.52 -4.93
C GLY A 60 -3.13 -11.22 -5.52
N ASN A 61 -3.89 -12.27 -5.86
CA ASN A 61 -5.27 -12.09 -6.29
C ASN A 61 -6.13 -11.62 -5.11
N PRO A 62 -6.72 -10.40 -5.14
CA PRO A 62 -7.49 -9.87 -4.01
C PRO A 62 -8.83 -10.59 -3.77
N ARG A 63 -9.20 -11.52 -4.65
CA ARG A 63 -10.46 -12.29 -4.58
C ARG A 63 -10.32 -13.62 -3.85
N SER A 64 -9.15 -13.95 -3.29
CA SER A 64 -8.94 -15.19 -2.53
C SER A 64 -7.92 -15.05 -1.39
N PHE A 65 -7.85 -16.06 -0.52
CA PHE A 65 -6.84 -16.18 0.55
C PHE A 65 -5.55 -16.90 0.09
N ALA A 66 -5.32 -17.04 -1.22
CA ALA A 66 -4.14 -17.76 -1.73
C ALA A 66 -2.81 -17.08 -1.37
N GLY A 67 -2.83 -15.78 -1.07
CA GLY A 67 -1.65 -15.01 -0.69
C GLY A 67 -0.71 -14.69 -1.85
N PRO A 68 0.49 -14.16 -1.53
CA PRO A 68 1.48 -13.83 -2.55
C PRO A 68 2.08 -15.08 -3.20
N PRO A 69 2.51 -14.98 -4.47
CA PRO A 69 3.24 -16.06 -5.13
C PRO A 69 4.57 -16.32 -4.43
N ILE A 70 5.04 -17.57 -4.54
CA ILE A 70 6.39 -17.95 -4.11
C ILE A 70 7.40 -17.31 -5.07
N LEU A 71 8.28 -16.47 -4.53
CA LEU A 71 9.37 -15.85 -5.30
C LEU A 71 10.67 -16.61 -5.10
N SER A 72 11.48 -16.70 -6.15
CA SER A 72 12.91 -17.02 -6.01
C SER A 72 13.69 -15.80 -5.51
N ASP A 73 14.86 -16.01 -4.91
CA ASP A 73 15.71 -14.89 -4.46
C ASP A 73 16.17 -14.02 -5.62
N ALA A 74 16.43 -14.63 -6.78
CA ALA A 74 16.76 -13.90 -8.00
C ALA A 74 15.63 -12.96 -8.44
N ALA A 75 14.37 -13.42 -8.39
CA ALA A 75 13.22 -12.58 -8.72
C ALA A 75 13.03 -11.43 -7.72
N ALA A 76 13.21 -11.70 -6.43
CA ALA A 76 13.13 -10.68 -5.39
C ALA A 76 14.22 -9.61 -5.55
N HIS A 77 15.48 -10.03 -5.79
CA HIS A 77 16.59 -9.11 -6.05
C HIS A 77 16.39 -8.29 -7.33
N SER A 78 15.88 -8.90 -8.40
CA SER A 78 15.58 -8.21 -9.65
C SER A 78 14.56 -7.09 -9.43
N PHE A 79 13.47 -7.38 -8.71
CA PHE A 79 12.47 -6.38 -8.33
C PHE A 79 13.08 -5.23 -7.52
N CYS A 80 13.85 -5.53 -6.47
CA CYS A 80 14.46 -4.51 -5.62
C CYS A 80 15.40 -3.59 -6.42
N ARG A 81 16.25 -4.18 -7.27
CA ARG A 81 17.14 -3.43 -8.16
C ARG A 81 16.33 -2.54 -9.10
N ARG A 82 15.29 -3.09 -9.73
CA ARG A 82 14.47 -2.34 -10.68
C ARG A 82 13.72 -1.18 -10.02
N ALA A 83 13.22 -1.38 -8.81
CA ALA A 83 12.57 -0.31 -8.04
C ALA A 83 13.55 0.82 -7.71
N ALA A 84 14.80 0.49 -7.35
CA ALA A 84 15.85 1.47 -7.10
C ALA A 84 16.26 2.24 -8.36
N GLU A 85 16.45 1.54 -9.50
CA GLU A 85 16.76 2.17 -10.80
C GLU A 85 15.70 3.19 -11.22
N LEU A 86 14.43 2.90 -10.94
CA LEU A 86 13.30 3.75 -11.28
C LEU A 86 13.00 4.81 -10.21
N GLY A 87 13.68 4.79 -9.07
CA GLY A 87 13.41 5.71 -7.96
C GLY A 87 12.01 5.55 -7.34
N ILE A 88 11.45 4.34 -7.37
CA ILE A 88 10.09 4.06 -6.87
C ILE A 88 10.17 3.56 -5.43
N GLN A 89 9.99 4.47 -4.48
CA GLN A 89 9.84 4.21 -3.05
C GLN A 89 9.05 5.37 -2.39
N PRO A 90 8.22 5.11 -1.37
CA PRO A 90 7.95 3.81 -0.76
C PRO A 90 7.01 2.94 -1.60
N ILE A 91 7.09 1.62 -1.39
CA ILE A 91 6.14 0.64 -1.94
C ILE A 91 5.39 -0.04 -0.79
N TYR A 92 4.07 -0.18 -0.93
CA TYR A 92 3.21 -0.87 0.02
C TYR A 92 2.39 -1.96 -0.67
N PHE A 93 2.15 -3.05 0.05
CA PHE A 93 1.00 -3.88 -0.26
C PHE A 93 -0.29 -3.23 0.24
N HIS A 94 -1.39 -3.54 -0.44
CA HIS A 94 -2.74 -3.35 0.09
C HIS A 94 -3.31 -4.73 0.36
N ALA A 95 -3.67 -5.01 1.61
CA ALA A 95 -4.29 -6.26 1.98
C ALA A 95 -5.62 -6.45 1.21
N PRO A 96 -5.97 -7.67 0.75
CA PRO A 96 -7.25 -7.93 0.10
C PRO A 96 -8.45 -7.53 0.97
N TYR A 97 -9.54 -7.09 0.35
CA TYR A 97 -10.76 -6.71 1.06
C TYR A 97 -11.44 -7.87 1.82
N LEU A 98 -11.03 -9.12 1.54
CA LEU A 98 -11.47 -10.31 2.26
C LEU A 98 -10.90 -10.38 3.68
N VAL A 99 -9.82 -9.64 3.96
CA VAL A 99 -9.21 -9.56 5.28
C VAL A 99 -10.19 -8.93 6.26
N ASN A 100 -10.48 -9.66 7.34
CA ASN A 100 -11.28 -9.18 8.46
C ASN A 100 -10.67 -9.72 9.76
N LEU A 101 -9.74 -8.96 10.34
CA LEU A 101 -9.11 -9.30 11.63
C LEU A 101 -10.07 -9.16 12.82
N ALA A 102 -11.19 -8.46 12.63
CA ALA A 102 -12.25 -8.33 13.63
C ALA A 102 -13.25 -9.51 13.60
N SER A 103 -13.03 -10.53 12.76
CA SER A 103 -13.88 -11.70 12.67
C SER A 103 -13.55 -12.73 13.77
N GLU A 104 -14.56 -13.17 14.53
CA GLU A 104 -14.45 -14.33 15.44
C GLU A 104 -14.62 -15.68 14.70
N GLU A 105 -15.08 -15.64 13.45
CA GLU A 105 -15.19 -16.80 12.56
C GLU A 105 -13.83 -17.16 11.91
N PRO A 106 -13.70 -18.32 11.22
CA PRO A 106 -12.45 -18.76 10.58
C PRO A 106 -11.77 -17.74 9.65
N THR A 107 -12.53 -16.76 9.15
CA THR A 107 -12.02 -15.63 8.38
C THR A 107 -10.97 -14.82 9.15
N GLY A 108 -11.07 -14.68 10.47
CA GLY A 108 -10.10 -13.94 11.28
C GLY A 108 -8.72 -14.61 11.25
N GLU A 109 -8.67 -15.92 11.45
CA GLU A 109 -7.44 -16.70 11.39
C GLU A 109 -6.87 -16.76 9.96
N ALA A 110 -7.72 -16.94 8.95
CA ALA A 110 -7.31 -16.88 7.54
C ALA A 110 -6.72 -15.52 7.16
N SER A 111 -7.30 -14.44 7.69
CA SER A 111 -6.81 -13.06 7.52
C SER A 111 -5.43 -12.88 8.14
N ALA A 112 -5.23 -13.36 9.37
CA ALA A 112 -3.93 -13.30 10.04
C ALA A 112 -2.85 -14.08 9.27
N ARG A 113 -3.14 -15.32 8.83
CA ARG A 113 -2.20 -16.13 8.03
C ARG A 113 -1.83 -15.45 6.72
N LEU A 114 -2.81 -14.88 6.03
CA LEU A 114 -2.60 -14.14 4.78
C LEU A 114 -1.67 -12.94 5.01
N LEU A 115 -1.93 -12.13 6.04
CA LEU A 115 -1.11 -10.96 6.36
C LEU A 115 0.31 -11.35 6.77
N VAL A 116 0.51 -12.46 7.48
CA VAL A 116 1.85 -12.98 7.79
C VAL A 116 2.61 -13.33 6.51
N ALA A 117 1.99 -14.05 5.58
CA ALA A 117 2.60 -14.38 4.30
C ALA A 117 2.90 -13.11 3.46
N GLU A 118 1.97 -12.15 3.48
CA GLU A 118 2.13 -10.87 2.80
C GLU A 118 3.31 -10.05 3.35
N LEU A 119 3.44 -9.94 4.67
CA LEU A 119 4.55 -9.24 5.32
C LEU A 119 5.89 -9.95 5.10
N ALA A 120 5.90 -11.29 5.07
CA ALA A 120 7.10 -12.05 4.73
C ALA A 120 7.57 -11.77 3.29
N THR A 121 6.65 -11.74 2.33
CA THR A 121 6.98 -11.35 0.94
C THR A 121 7.37 -9.88 0.85
N ALA A 122 6.71 -8.99 1.61
CA ALA A 122 7.05 -7.56 1.63
C ALA A 122 8.51 -7.34 2.06
N ALA A 123 8.96 -8.06 3.10
CA ALA A 123 10.34 -8.02 3.55
C ALA A 123 11.33 -8.45 2.45
N ARG A 124 11.03 -9.53 1.73
CA ARG A 124 11.86 -10.02 0.61
C ARG A 124 11.96 -9.01 -0.55
N LEU A 125 10.90 -8.23 -0.77
CA LEU A 125 10.81 -7.23 -1.83
C LEU A 125 11.21 -5.82 -1.37
N SER A 126 11.70 -5.65 -0.14
CA SER A 126 12.02 -4.33 0.46
C SER A 126 10.84 -3.35 0.44
N LEU A 127 9.61 -3.85 0.56
CA LEU A 127 8.41 -3.04 0.73
C LEU A 127 8.33 -2.51 2.17
N ARG A 128 7.69 -1.35 2.34
CA ARG A 128 7.52 -0.71 3.65
C ARG A 128 6.50 -1.41 4.55
N GLY A 129 5.65 -2.25 4.00
CA GLY A 129 4.66 -3.04 4.73
C GLY A 129 3.38 -3.23 3.93
N SER A 130 2.29 -3.49 4.65
CA SER A 130 0.94 -3.63 4.11
C SER A 130 0.00 -2.62 4.75
N ILE A 131 -0.86 -2.02 3.93
CA ILE A 131 -2.00 -1.23 4.36
C ILE A 131 -3.20 -2.17 4.46
N VAL A 132 -3.79 -2.22 5.65
CA VAL A 132 -4.88 -3.16 5.98
C VAL A 132 -6.06 -2.41 6.60
N HIS A 133 -7.26 -2.75 6.14
CA HIS A 133 -8.47 -2.45 6.89
C HIS A 133 -8.65 -3.52 7.96
N LEU A 134 -8.76 -3.11 9.24
CA LEU A 134 -8.96 -4.05 10.35
C LEU A 134 -10.20 -4.95 10.16
N GLY A 135 -11.16 -4.48 9.36
CA GLY A 135 -12.40 -5.18 9.06
C GLY A 135 -13.54 -4.71 9.97
N SER A 136 -14.61 -5.48 9.99
CA SER A 136 -15.82 -5.16 10.74
C SER A 136 -16.15 -6.30 11.68
N PHE A 137 -16.33 -5.96 12.96
CA PHE A 137 -16.91 -6.88 13.93
C PHE A 137 -18.40 -7.03 13.62
N LYS A 138 -18.82 -8.22 13.19
CA LYS A 138 -20.22 -8.59 13.19
C LYS A 138 -20.45 -9.33 14.50
N GLY A 139 -20.99 -8.63 15.50
CA GLY A 139 -21.39 -9.27 16.74
C GLY A 139 -22.35 -10.40 16.42
N SER A 140 -22.16 -11.56 17.05
CA SER A 140 -23.21 -12.57 17.08
C SER A 140 -24.46 -11.90 17.63
N GLU A 141 -25.59 -12.00 16.92
CA GLU A 141 -26.91 -11.63 17.46
C GLU A 141 -27.17 -12.55 18.67
N GLY A 142 -26.64 -12.16 19.84
CA GLY A 142 -26.64 -13.02 21.03
C GLY A 142 -25.66 -12.60 22.12
N ALA A 143 -24.54 -11.93 21.80
CA ALA A 143 -23.61 -11.45 22.82
C ALA A 143 -24.07 -10.09 23.39
N LYS A 144 -24.90 -10.15 24.43
CA LYS A 144 -25.32 -8.97 25.21
C LYS A 144 -24.12 -8.06 25.52
N LYS A 145 -24.27 -6.76 25.22
CA LYS A 145 -23.40 -5.67 25.67
C LYS A 145 -23.03 -5.85 27.15
N LYS A 146 -21.74 -6.03 27.43
CA LYS A 146 -21.07 -5.52 28.64
C LYS A 146 -19.57 -5.69 28.50
N ARG A 147 -18.86 -4.56 28.36
CA ARG A 147 -17.80 -4.17 29.28
C ARG A 147 -17.46 -2.70 28.99
N GLN A 148 -17.99 -1.85 29.85
CA GLN A 148 -17.52 -0.51 30.08
C GLN A 148 -16.12 -0.67 30.68
N TYR A 149 -15.08 -0.17 30.01
CA TYR A 149 -13.75 -0.12 30.60
C TYR A 149 -13.76 1.03 31.61
N THR A 150 -13.64 0.71 32.90
CA THR A 150 -13.23 1.67 33.92
C THR A 150 -11.70 1.68 33.93
N LEU A 151 -11.11 2.86 33.79
CA LEU A 151 -9.67 3.12 33.92
C LEU A 151 -9.17 2.82 35.34
#